data_AF-A0A0Q7GRC4-F1
#
_entry.id   AF-A0A0Q7GRC4-F1
#
_cell.length_a   1.000
_cell.length_b   1.000
_cell.length_c   1.000
_cell.angle_alpha   90.00
_cell.angle_beta   90.00
_cell.angle_gamma   90.00
#
_symmetry.space_group_name_H-M   'P 1'
#
loop_
_entity.id
_entity.type
_entity.pdbx_description
1 polymer ?
#
loop_
_entity_poly.entity_id
_entity_poly.type
_entity_poly.pdbx_seq_one_letter_code
_entity_poly.pdbx_strand_id
1 'polypeptide(L)'
;MIEKLRQDFAEHLKKSRRSKLEIVESLPFPIESKNEIGRKIIKEIIASKNSDDMEFCLLLLWVVDEDDDCIDLLHEILLEPWHRKYDDIIHNLQWRQHPSSVPTIKIAIQQKYPFLEAYSTGTGQFINQCGHALKSIGTEEAIEAIKDLAENSEDPIVKVEMIYRLSKIFPTDDPEDEELPRWYDFD
;
A
#
# COMPACT_ATOMS: atom_id res chain seq x y z
N MET A 1 -15.80 -15.43 -17.01
CA MET A 1 -16.11 -14.03 -16.66
C MET A 1 -14.84 -13.26 -16.32
N ILE A 2 -14.08 -13.67 -15.31
CA ILE A 2 -12.81 -13.02 -14.89
C ILE A 2 -11.80 -12.89 -16.03
N GLU A 3 -11.57 -13.95 -16.81
CA GLU A 3 -10.62 -13.92 -17.92
C GLU A 3 -10.98 -12.87 -18.99
N LYS A 4 -12.28 -12.76 -19.31
CA LYS A 4 -12.76 -11.73 -20.24
C LYS A 4 -12.57 -10.33 -19.66
N LEU A 5 -12.93 -10.13 -18.39
CA LEU A 5 -12.76 -8.85 -17.70
C LEU A 5 -11.28 -8.44 -17.65
N ARG A 6 -10.38 -9.39 -17.41
CA ARG A 6 -8.93 -9.19 -17.44
C ARG A 6 -8.43 -8.78 -18.82
N GLN A 7 -8.91 -9.45 -19.88
CA GLN A 7 -8.57 -9.10 -21.27
C GLN A 7 -9.06 -7.70 -21.62
N ASP A 8 -10.30 -7.37 -21.27
CA ASP A 8 -10.88 -6.04 -21.48
C ASP A 8 -10.02 -4.97 -20.78
N PHE A 9 -9.63 -5.20 -19.51
CA PHE A 9 -8.76 -4.31 -18.75
C PHE A 9 -7.34 -4.19 -19.34
N ALA A 10 -6.75 -5.29 -19.80
CA ALA A 10 -5.44 -5.28 -20.44
C ALA A 10 -5.45 -4.49 -21.77
N GLU A 11 -6.55 -4.56 -22.53
CA GLU A 11 -6.74 -3.70 -23.71
C GLU A 11 -6.93 -2.23 -23.33
N HIS A 12 -7.58 -1.93 -22.20
CA HIS A 12 -7.72 -0.57 -21.69
C HIS A 12 -6.37 0.04 -21.28
N LEU A 13 -5.52 -0.71 -20.57
CA LEU A 13 -4.18 -0.25 -20.19
C LEU A 13 -3.30 0.07 -21.40
N LYS A 14 -3.46 -0.66 -22.51
CA LYS A 14 -2.74 -0.38 -23.78
C LYS A 14 -3.24 0.88 -24.48
N LYS A 15 -4.48 1.30 -24.24
CA LYS A 15 -5.10 2.51 -24.82
C LYS A 15 -4.96 3.62 -23.78
N SER A 16 -3.86 4.36 -23.82
CA SER A 16 -3.41 5.35 -22.82
C SER A 16 -4.31 6.60 -22.59
N ARG A 17 -5.63 6.51 -22.77
CA ARG A 17 -6.54 7.68 -22.82
C ARG A 17 -7.93 7.48 -22.21
N ARG A 18 -8.23 6.34 -21.57
CA ARG A 18 -9.54 6.17 -20.93
C ARG A 18 -9.53 6.65 -19.47
N SER A 19 -10.53 7.45 -19.11
CA SER A 19 -10.84 7.88 -17.76
C SER A 19 -11.43 6.73 -16.91
N LYS A 20 -11.42 6.85 -15.58
CA LYS A 20 -12.10 5.91 -14.66
C LYS A 20 -13.55 5.68 -15.08
N LEU A 21 -14.25 6.75 -15.45
CA LEU A 21 -15.66 6.70 -15.84
C LEU A 21 -15.89 5.80 -17.07
N GLU A 22 -15.09 5.95 -18.12
CA GLU A 22 -15.20 5.12 -19.32
C GLU A 22 -14.92 3.64 -19.04
N ILE A 23 -14.08 3.33 -18.05
CA ILE A 23 -13.82 1.95 -17.64
C ILE A 23 -15.04 1.40 -16.87
N VAL A 24 -15.60 2.18 -15.94
CA VAL A 24 -16.81 1.82 -15.20
C VAL A 24 -17.99 1.55 -16.15
N GLU A 25 -18.19 2.41 -17.16
CA GLU A 25 -19.24 2.24 -18.17
C GLU A 25 -19.05 1.00 -19.05
N SER A 26 -17.82 0.48 -19.14
CA SER A 26 -17.50 -0.71 -19.93
C SER A 26 -17.56 -2.02 -19.14
N LEU A 27 -17.90 -1.96 -17.85
CA LEU A 27 -17.99 -3.16 -17.01
C LEU A 27 -19.05 -4.13 -17.56
N PRO A 28 -18.78 -5.45 -17.53
CA PRO A 28 -19.71 -6.46 -18.05
C PRO A 28 -20.84 -6.78 -17.06
N PHE A 29 -21.02 -5.95 -16.03
CA PHE A 29 -22.02 -6.09 -14.98
C PHE A 29 -22.62 -4.72 -14.62
N PRO A 30 -23.82 -4.68 -14.02
CA PRO A 30 -24.51 -3.42 -13.77
C PRO A 30 -23.74 -2.50 -12.82
N ILE A 31 -23.74 -1.20 -13.12
CA ILE A 31 -23.01 -0.17 -12.37
C ILE A 31 -23.49 -0.13 -10.92
N GLU A 32 -24.78 -0.29 -10.70
CA GLU A 32 -25.44 -0.32 -9.38
C GLU A 32 -24.99 -1.47 -8.47
N SER A 33 -24.39 -2.53 -9.05
CA SER A 33 -23.88 -3.69 -8.31
C SER A 33 -22.36 -3.82 -8.43
N LYS A 34 -21.67 -2.80 -8.96
CA LYS A 34 -20.25 -2.91 -9.29
C LYS A 34 -19.38 -3.15 -8.06
N ASN A 35 -19.69 -2.51 -6.93
CA ASN A 35 -18.90 -2.64 -5.70
C ASN A 35 -19.05 -4.07 -5.15
N GLU A 36 -20.28 -4.60 -5.07
CA GLU A 36 -20.55 -5.98 -4.61
C GLU A 36 -19.88 -7.03 -5.50
N ILE A 37 -20.12 -6.95 -6.82
CA ILE A 37 -19.59 -7.92 -7.79
C ILE A 37 -18.07 -7.81 -7.86
N GLY A 38 -17.54 -6.59 -7.94
CA GLY A 38 -16.11 -6.31 -7.97
C GLY A 38 -15.39 -6.84 -6.75
N ARG A 39 -15.92 -6.55 -5.55
CA ARG A 39 -15.40 -7.05 -4.27
C ARG A 39 -15.38 -8.58 -4.23
N LYS A 40 -16.42 -9.26 -4.74
CA LYS A 40 -16.44 -10.72 -4.85
C LYS A 40 -15.31 -11.23 -5.76
N ILE A 41 -15.12 -10.62 -6.93
CA ILE A 41 -14.05 -10.99 -7.87
C ILE A 41 -12.68 -10.77 -7.23
N ILE A 42 -12.47 -9.65 -6.53
CA ILE A 42 -11.21 -9.36 -5.83
C ILE A 42 -10.92 -10.43 -4.78
N LYS A 43 -11.92 -10.82 -3.98
CA LYS A 43 -11.77 -11.91 -3.00
C LYS A 43 -11.42 -13.25 -3.66
N GLU A 44 -11.98 -13.56 -4.82
CA GLU A 44 -11.61 -14.75 -5.59
C GLU A 44 -10.15 -14.71 -6.07
N ILE A 45 -9.65 -13.53 -6.46
CA ILE A 45 -8.23 -13.33 -6.83
C ILE A 45 -7.32 -13.48 -5.61
N ILE A 46 -7.65 -12.85 -4.48
CA ILE A 46 -6.87 -12.98 -3.23
C ILE A 46 -6.79 -14.44 -2.80
N ALA A 47 -7.91 -15.16 -2.86
CA ALA A 47 -7.98 -16.58 -2.49
C ALA A 47 -7.16 -17.49 -3.42
N SER A 48 -6.94 -17.11 -4.68
CA SER A 48 -6.12 -17.89 -5.62
C SER A 48 -4.62 -17.80 -5.29
N LYS A 49 -4.20 -16.75 -4.55
CA LYS A 49 -2.81 -16.45 -4.20
C LYS A 49 -1.87 -16.44 -5.41
N ASN A 50 -2.39 -16.05 -6.58
CA ASN A 50 -1.62 -15.95 -7.80
C ASN A 50 -1.06 -14.53 -7.98
N SER A 51 0.27 -14.38 -7.85
CA SER A 51 0.92 -13.07 -8.01
C SER A 51 0.67 -12.42 -9.37
N ASP A 52 0.45 -13.19 -10.43
CA ASP A 52 0.25 -12.66 -11.80
C ASP A 52 -1.08 -11.90 -11.92
N ASP A 53 -2.03 -12.19 -11.04
CA ASP A 53 -3.36 -11.60 -11.06
C ASP A 53 -3.41 -10.25 -10.32
N MET A 54 -2.33 -9.87 -9.62
CA MET A 54 -2.33 -8.72 -8.73
C MET A 54 -2.41 -7.37 -9.43
N GLU A 55 -1.81 -7.24 -10.61
CA GLU A 55 -1.96 -6.02 -11.42
C GLU A 55 -3.44 -5.78 -11.73
N PHE A 56 -4.13 -6.83 -12.17
CA PHE A 56 -5.55 -6.77 -12.47
C PHE A 56 -6.39 -6.55 -11.20
N CYS A 57 -6.01 -7.19 -10.09
CA CYS A 57 -6.67 -7.00 -8.79
C CYS A 57 -6.69 -5.54 -8.36
N LEU A 58 -5.53 -4.87 -8.36
CA LEU A 58 -5.40 -3.47 -7.94
C LEU A 58 -6.14 -2.51 -8.90
N LEU A 59 -6.09 -2.79 -10.21
CA LEU A 59 -6.84 -2.01 -11.18
C LEU A 59 -8.35 -2.17 -10.98
N LEU A 60 -8.83 -3.40 -10.77
CA LEU A 60 -10.25 -3.65 -10.50
C LEU A 60 -10.67 -2.96 -9.20
N LEU A 61 -9.86 -3.03 -8.15
CA LEU A 61 -10.10 -2.32 -6.89
C LEU A 61 -10.23 -0.82 -7.14
N TRP A 62 -9.31 -0.19 -7.86
CA TRP A 62 -9.42 1.22 -8.21
C TRP A 62 -10.71 1.58 -8.99
N VAL A 63 -11.20 0.69 -9.85
CA VAL A 63 -12.43 0.90 -10.64
C VAL A 63 -13.70 0.79 -9.79
N VAL A 64 -13.78 -0.27 -8.99
CA VAL A 64 -15.02 -0.64 -8.26
C VAL A 64 -15.11 -0.03 -6.88
N ASP A 65 -14.01 0.50 -6.37
CA ASP A 65 -13.99 1.10 -5.05
C ASP A 65 -14.52 2.53 -5.06
N GLU A 66 -15.40 2.79 -4.10
CA GLU A 66 -16.06 4.05 -3.82
C GLU A 66 -15.92 4.33 -2.33
N ASP A 67 -15.54 5.56 -1.99
CA ASP A 67 -15.46 6.04 -0.60
C ASP A 67 -14.70 5.10 0.37
N ASP A 68 -13.65 4.45 -0.12
CA ASP A 68 -12.80 3.51 0.62
C ASP A 68 -13.46 2.19 1.08
N ASP A 69 -14.58 1.78 0.48
CA ASP A 69 -15.31 0.53 0.78
C ASP A 69 -14.46 -0.76 0.68
N CYS A 70 -13.39 -0.75 -0.12
CA CYS A 70 -12.49 -1.89 -0.31
C CYS A 70 -11.16 -1.77 0.45
N ILE A 71 -11.04 -0.84 1.39
CA ILE A 71 -9.77 -0.62 2.10
C ILE A 71 -9.33 -1.83 2.92
N ASP A 72 -10.29 -2.58 3.47
CA ASP A 72 -10.01 -3.80 4.24
C ASP A 72 -9.35 -4.88 3.38
N LEU A 73 -9.65 -4.93 2.07
CA LEU A 73 -8.99 -5.83 1.14
C LEU A 73 -7.54 -5.42 0.88
N LEU A 74 -7.24 -4.12 0.82
CA LEU A 74 -5.86 -3.64 0.73
C LEU A 74 -5.08 -4.00 2.01
N HIS A 75 -5.73 -3.96 3.17
CA HIS A 75 -5.12 -4.37 4.42
C HIS A 75 -4.78 -5.86 4.44
N GLU A 76 -5.71 -6.71 4.00
CA GLU A 76 -5.50 -8.16 3.87
C GLU A 76 -4.33 -8.44 2.92
N ILE A 77 -4.35 -7.84 1.72
CA ILE A 77 -3.33 -8.08 0.70
C ILE A 77 -1.95 -7.64 1.22
N LEU A 78 -1.81 -6.45 1.80
CA LEU A 78 -0.50 -5.89 2.22
C LEU A 78 0.32 -6.86 3.09
N LEU A 79 -0.35 -7.68 3.90
CA LEU A 79 0.28 -8.59 4.85
C LEU A 79 0.63 -9.96 4.26
N GLU A 80 0.28 -10.22 3.00
CA GLU A 80 0.47 -11.53 2.39
C GLU A 80 1.79 -11.65 1.60
N PRO A 81 2.50 -12.79 1.68
CA PRO A 81 3.81 -12.96 1.06
C PRO A 81 3.77 -13.44 -0.41
N TRP A 82 2.60 -13.76 -0.96
CA TRP A 82 2.47 -14.40 -2.27
C TRP A 82 2.52 -13.43 -3.45
N HIS A 83 2.64 -12.13 -3.20
CA HIS A 83 2.64 -11.10 -4.24
C HIS A 83 3.88 -10.20 -4.19
N ARG A 84 3.95 -9.28 -5.15
CA ARG A 84 5.07 -8.35 -5.36
C ARG A 84 4.69 -6.88 -5.30
N LYS A 85 3.46 -6.58 -4.88
CA LYS A 85 2.82 -5.26 -5.04
C LYS A 85 2.83 -4.38 -3.79
N TYR A 86 3.80 -4.58 -2.89
CA TYR A 86 3.91 -3.84 -1.63
C TYR A 86 3.92 -2.33 -1.84
N ASP A 87 4.79 -1.83 -2.72
CA ASP A 87 4.89 -0.42 -3.08
C ASP A 87 3.55 0.13 -3.60
N ASP A 88 2.91 -0.56 -4.54
CA ASP A 88 1.64 -0.11 -5.11
C ASP A 88 0.53 -0.03 -4.03
N ILE A 89 0.47 -1.00 -3.13
CA ILE A 89 -0.53 -1.05 -2.04
C ILE A 89 -0.27 0.04 -1.02
N ILE A 90 0.97 0.22 -0.55
CA ILE A 90 1.28 1.23 0.47
C ILE A 90 1.08 2.65 -0.06
N HIS A 91 1.41 2.92 -1.33
CA HIS A 91 1.08 4.21 -1.97
C HIS A 91 -0.44 4.43 -2.07
N ASN A 92 -1.21 3.37 -2.32
CA ASN A 92 -2.67 3.46 -2.34
C ASN A 92 -3.22 3.85 -0.95
N LEU A 93 -2.76 3.20 0.12
CA LEU A 93 -3.13 3.52 1.49
C LEU A 93 -2.68 4.94 1.90
N GLN A 94 -1.47 5.35 1.49
CA GLN A 94 -0.96 6.70 1.69
C GLN A 94 -1.86 7.75 1.04
N TRP A 95 -2.35 7.51 -0.17
CA TRP A 95 -3.23 8.44 -0.88
C TRP A 95 -4.60 8.57 -0.22
N ARG A 96 -5.15 7.47 0.28
CA ARG A 96 -6.44 7.45 1.00
C ARG A 96 -6.39 8.11 2.36
N GLN A 97 -5.24 8.02 3.04
CA GLN A 97 -5.04 8.59 4.38
C GLN A 97 -6.05 8.07 5.44
N HIS A 98 -6.64 6.90 5.20
CA HIS A 98 -7.72 6.41 6.06
C HIS A 98 -7.15 5.85 7.39
N PRO A 99 -7.64 6.31 8.56
CA PRO A 99 -7.07 5.96 9.87
C PRO A 99 -7.08 4.46 10.20
N SER A 100 -8.05 3.70 9.66
CA SER A 100 -8.09 2.24 9.85
C SER A 100 -6.87 1.50 9.29
N SER A 101 -6.05 2.16 8.46
CA SER A 101 -4.83 1.58 7.90
C SER A 101 -3.66 1.57 8.88
N VAL A 102 -3.69 2.38 9.94
CA VAL A 102 -2.57 2.52 10.88
C VAL A 102 -2.14 1.18 11.49
N PRO A 103 -3.04 0.33 12.04
CA PRO A 103 -2.64 -0.96 12.62
C PRO A 103 -1.99 -1.88 11.59
N THR A 104 -2.55 -1.95 10.38
CA THR A 104 -2.04 -2.79 9.30
C THR A 104 -0.65 -2.33 8.84
N ILE A 105 -0.45 -1.03 8.63
CA ILE A 105 0.86 -0.49 8.23
C ILE A 105 1.90 -0.72 9.33
N LYS A 106 1.52 -0.55 10.60
CA LYS A 106 2.40 -0.82 11.75
C LYS A 106 2.81 -2.29 11.84
N ILE A 107 1.95 -3.22 11.42
CA ILE A 107 2.31 -4.64 11.31
C ILE A 107 3.24 -4.84 10.10
N ALA A 108 2.86 -4.32 8.93
CA ALA A 108 3.58 -4.55 7.67
C ALA A 108 5.03 -4.04 7.71
N ILE A 109 5.27 -2.85 8.28
CA ILE A 109 6.60 -2.24 8.36
C ILE A 109 7.61 -3.08 9.18
N GLN A 110 7.11 -3.95 10.06
CA GLN A 110 7.95 -4.82 10.91
C GLN A 110 8.14 -6.21 10.31
N GLN A 111 7.45 -6.54 9.22
CA GLN A 111 7.58 -7.85 8.57
C GLN A 111 8.72 -7.85 7.56
N LYS A 112 9.35 -9.02 7.43
CA LYS A 112 10.34 -9.29 6.38
C LYS A 112 9.67 -10.11 5.28
N TYR A 113 9.47 -9.49 4.13
CA TYR A 113 8.85 -10.13 2.98
C TYR A 113 9.91 -10.74 2.07
N PRO A 114 9.85 -12.04 1.73
CA PRO A 114 10.88 -12.71 0.94
C PRO A 114 11.19 -12.03 -0.40
N PHE A 115 10.18 -11.43 -1.04
CA PHE A 115 10.36 -10.70 -2.29
C PHE A 115 11.19 -9.43 -2.10
N LEU A 116 10.92 -8.64 -1.05
CA LEU A 116 11.65 -7.41 -0.77
C LEU A 116 13.09 -7.68 -0.29
N GLU A 117 13.30 -8.78 0.43
CA GLU A 117 14.63 -9.24 0.86
C GLU A 117 15.47 -9.79 -0.31
N ALA A 118 14.85 -10.14 -1.44
CA ALA A 118 15.55 -10.74 -2.57
C ALA A 118 16.46 -9.75 -3.33
N TYR A 119 16.38 -8.45 -3.03
CA TYR A 119 17.25 -7.42 -3.59
C TYR A 119 17.55 -6.35 -2.53
N SER A 120 18.79 -5.86 -2.53
CA SER A 120 19.41 -5.16 -1.39
C SER A 120 18.56 -4.05 -0.78
N THR A 121 17.96 -3.18 -1.60
CA THR A 121 17.26 -1.98 -1.11
C THR A 121 15.77 -2.18 -0.83
N GLY A 122 15.21 -3.36 -1.13
CA GLY A 122 13.76 -3.55 -1.21
C GLY A 122 13.05 -3.32 0.14
N THR A 123 13.60 -3.89 1.20
CA THR A 123 13.02 -3.78 2.55
C THR A 123 13.17 -2.37 3.13
N GLY A 124 14.34 -1.73 2.99
CA GLY A 124 14.54 -0.35 3.45
C GLY A 124 13.62 0.64 2.73
N GLN A 125 13.47 0.49 1.41
CA GLN A 125 12.54 1.29 0.61
C GLN A 125 11.09 1.14 1.08
N PHE A 126 10.62 -0.10 1.30
CA PHE A 126 9.26 -0.34 1.78
C PHE A 126 9.02 0.22 3.19
N ILE A 127 10.01 0.13 4.08
CA ILE A 127 9.95 0.73 5.43
C ILE A 127 9.79 2.25 5.33
N ASN A 128 10.58 2.90 4.48
CA ASN A 128 10.46 4.34 4.22
C ASN A 128 9.07 4.73 3.68
N GLN A 129 8.53 3.96 2.74
CA GLN A 129 7.20 4.18 2.19
C GLN A 129 6.10 4.00 3.25
N CYS A 130 6.20 3.00 4.12
CA CYS A 130 5.30 2.84 5.27
C CYS A 130 5.33 4.08 6.19
N GLY A 131 6.52 4.62 6.47
CA GLY A 131 6.67 5.87 7.22
C GLY A 131 6.01 7.07 6.53
N HIS A 132 6.09 7.16 5.19
CA HIS A 132 5.35 8.16 4.41
C HIS A 132 3.84 7.99 4.56
N ALA A 133 3.33 6.76 4.45
CA ALA A 133 1.91 6.47 4.62
C ALA A 133 1.39 6.88 6.01
N LEU A 134 2.08 6.49 7.09
CA LEU A 134 1.70 6.88 8.46
C LEU A 134 1.71 8.40 8.65
N LYS A 135 2.75 9.10 8.16
CA LYS A 135 2.80 10.57 8.21
C LYS A 135 1.66 11.22 7.42
N SER A 136 1.32 10.67 6.25
CA SER A 136 0.22 11.19 5.43
C SER A 136 -1.14 10.97 6.08
N ILE A 137 -1.35 9.87 6.82
CA ILE A 137 -2.57 9.66 7.63
C ILE A 137 -2.65 10.71 8.76
N GLY A 138 -1.55 10.94 9.47
CA GLY A 138 -1.38 12.11 10.34
C GLY A 138 -2.32 12.22 11.55
N THR A 139 -3.11 11.20 11.87
CA THR A 139 -3.90 11.17 13.11
C THR A 139 -3.01 10.98 14.33
N GLU A 140 -3.55 11.21 15.53
CA GLU A 140 -2.84 10.95 16.78
C GLU A 140 -2.36 9.49 16.84
N GLU A 141 -3.20 8.53 16.46
CA GLU A 141 -2.83 7.11 16.42
C GLU A 141 -1.71 6.82 15.42
N ALA A 142 -1.69 7.50 14.27
CA ALA A 142 -0.63 7.34 13.27
C ALA A 142 0.71 7.89 13.79
N ILE A 143 0.68 9.04 14.46
CA ILE A 143 1.86 9.66 15.07
C ILE A 143 2.39 8.80 16.22
N GLU A 144 1.51 8.29 17.09
CA GLU A 144 1.89 7.37 18.16
C GLU A 144 2.45 6.04 17.61
N ALA A 145 1.94 5.54 16.48
CA ALA A 145 2.53 4.39 15.81
C ALA A 145 3.98 4.67 15.35
N ILE A 146 4.26 5.85 14.80
CA ILE A 146 5.62 6.25 14.39
C ILE A 146 6.54 6.34 15.63
N LYS A 147 6.07 6.95 16.73
CA LYS A 147 6.85 7.05 17.99
C LYS A 147 7.17 5.67 18.56
N ASP A 148 6.17 4.79 18.66
CA ASP A 148 6.35 3.45 19.18
C ASP A 148 7.36 2.64 18.33
N LEU A 149 7.29 2.75 17.00
CA LEU A 149 8.25 2.08 16.12
C LEU A 149 9.67 2.67 16.26
N ALA A 150 9.80 3.98 16.45
CA ALA A 150 11.09 4.64 16.67
C ALA A 150 11.75 4.20 17.98
N GLU A 151 10.96 4.03 19.04
CA GLU A 151 11.48 3.69 20.39
C GLU A 151 11.65 2.17 20.57
N ASN A 152 10.66 1.38 20.13
CA ASN A 152 10.49 0.00 20.57
C ASN A 152 10.73 -1.05 19.47
N SER A 153 10.96 -0.67 18.20
CA SER A 153 11.21 -1.67 17.16
C SER A 153 12.55 -2.39 17.38
N GLU A 154 12.58 -3.70 17.20
CA GLU A 154 13.83 -4.49 17.23
C GLU A 154 14.64 -4.35 15.93
N ASP A 155 14.04 -3.83 14.86
CA ASP A 155 14.71 -3.61 13.58
C ASP A 155 15.36 -2.21 13.56
N PRO A 156 16.71 -2.12 13.47
CA PRO A 156 17.40 -0.84 13.45
C PRO A 156 17.02 0.05 12.26
N ILE A 157 16.68 -0.54 11.11
CA ILE A 157 16.27 0.21 9.92
C ILE A 157 14.92 0.87 10.16
N VAL A 158 13.97 0.15 10.77
CA VAL A 158 12.67 0.70 11.17
C VAL A 158 12.87 1.83 12.17
N LYS A 159 13.67 1.62 13.24
CA LYS A 159 13.94 2.65 14.25
C LYS A 159 14.46 3.93 13.61
N VAL A 160 15.52 3.85 12.83
CA VAL A 160 16.17 5.00 12.22
C VAL A 160 15.24 5.74 11.26
N GLU A 161 14.51 5.02 10.41
CA GLU A 161 13.60 5.64 9.48
C GLU A 161 12.40 6.30 10.19
N MET A 162 11.94 5.76 11.31
CA MET A 162 10.87 6.38 12.12
C MET A 162 11.37 7.58 12.94
N ILE A 163 12.62 7.56 13.43
CA ILE A 163 13.26 8.74 14.04
C ILE A 163 13.34 9.88 13.01
N TYR A 164 13.85 9.57 11.80
CA TYR A 164 13.85 10.52 10.68
C TYR A 164 12.42 10.99 10.35
N ARG A 165 11.43 10.10 10.41
CA ARG A 165 10.04 10.46 10.17
C ARG A 165 9.52 11.50 11.16
N LEU A 166 9.84 11.32 12.45
CA LEU A 166 9.46 12.25 13.51
C LEU A 166 10.13 13.62 13.33
N SER A 167 11.41 13.70 12.94
CA SER A 167 12.05 15.00 12.68
C SER A 167 11.41 15.75 11.52
N LYS A 168 10.78 15.05 10.56
CA LYS A 168 9.98 15.67 9.49
C LYS A 168 8.54 15.99 9.85
N ILE A 169 8.07 15.61 11.05
CA ILE A 169 6.74 15.98 11.59
C ILE A 169 6.91 17.11 12.61
N PHE A 170 7.94 17.02 13.45
CA PHE A 170 8.30 17.97 14.49
C PHE A 170 9.71 18.50 14.20
N PRO A 171 9.90 19.32 13.15
CA PRO A 171 11.22 19.86 12.81
C PRO A 171 11.72 20.74 13.95
N THR A 172 12.99 20.59 14.28
CA THR A 172 13.71 21.50 15.17
C THR A 172 14.64 22.40 14.36
N ASP A 173 15.13 23.50 14.96
CA ASP A 173 16.18 24.33 14.35
C ASP A 173 17.59 23.70 14.49
N ASP A 174 17.66 22.43 14.93
CA ASP A 174 18.91 21.72 15.12
C ASP A 174 19.47 21.20 13.78
N PRO A 175 20.66 21.64 13.36
CA PRO A 175 21.28 21.14 12.13
C PRO A 175 21.57 19.63 12.15
N GLU A 176 21.64 18.99 13.33
CA GLU A 176 21.83 17.54 13.44
C GLU A 176 20.65 16.72 12.86
N ASP A 177 19.44 17.30 12.77
CA ASP A 177 18.27 16.66 12.14
C ASP A 177 18.46 16.42 10.62
N GLU A 178 19.43 17.09 9.99
CA GLU A 178 19.82 16.89 8.59
C GLU A 178 20.85 15.76 8.41
N GLU A 179 21.55 15.37 9.47
CA GLU A 179 22.61 14.35 9.48
C GLU A 179 22.16 12.99 10.04
N LEU A 180 20.86 12.84 10.34
CA LEU A 180 20.32 11.57 10.82
C LEU A 180 20.61 10.43 9.83
N PRO A 181 21.05 9.26 10.33
CA PRO A 181 21.25 8.10 9.48
C PRO A 181 19.94 7.75 8.77
N ARG A 182 20.06 7.14 7.60
CA ARG A 182 18.95 6.73 6.75
C ARG A 182 19.02 5.23 6.52
N TRP A 183 17.90 4.66 6.08
CA TRP A 183 17.80 3.22 5.87
C TRP A 183 18.86 2.67 4.91
N TYR A 184 19.31 3.46 3.92
CA TYR A 184 20.35 3.08 2.95
C TYR A 184 21.78 3.19 3.50
N ASP A 185 21.98 3.70 4.72
CA ASP A 185 23.29 3.69 5.39
C ASP A 185 23.63 2.32 6.01
N PHE A 186 22.70 1.37 5.95
CA PHE A 186 22.83 0.00 6.46
C PHE A 186 23.09 -1.05 5.36
N ASP A 187 23.17 -0.62 4.10
CA ASP A 187 23.38 -1.47 2.91
C ASP A 187 24.86 -1.71 2.57
#